data_AF-A0A0P7FU29-F1
#
_entry.id   AF-A0A0P7FU29-F1
#
_cell.length_a   1.000
_cell.length_b   1.000
_cell.length_c   1.000
_cell.angle_alpha   90.00
_cell.angle_beta   90.00
_cell.angle_gamma   90.00
#
_symmetry.space_group_name_H-M   'P 1'
#
loop_
_entity.id
_entity.type
_entity.pdbx_description
1 polymer ?
#
loop_
_entity_poly.entity_id
_entity_poly.type
_entity_poly.pdbx_seq_one_letter_code
_entity_poly.pdbx_strand_id
1 'polypeptide(L)'
;MSDPVPAMADRASACAERVLAADSVVLASHIDADGLTSGAIAATALERAGIPFETTFEKQLDAAAIDRIAATDHEVALFTDFGSGQLDEIVPHHRAGEFDAVVADHHQPATGEDGEEPPEIEHHLNPLLFGIDGAAELSGAGATYVLARAMERDGVDNRDLAALAVVGAVGDMQDTDGGLRGANEGVVAEGVDAGVIEEVTDISLYGRQTRPLPKLLEYASELRIPGISGDEQGSIRFLSELDVDLKVDGDWRRWVDLSFEERQTVASALMRHAISRGVPRSASTA
;
A
#
# COMPACT_ATOMS: atom_id res chain seq x y z
N MET A 1 3.26 23.28 3.68
CA MET A 1 2.24 22.30 4.15
C MET A 1 2.94 21.39 5.15
N SER A 2 2.24 20.79 6.10
CA SER A 2 2.86 19.82 7.02
C SER A 2 3.14 18.52 6.27
N ASP A 3 4.27 17.88 6.53
CA ASP A 3 4.56 16.54 6.03
C ASP A 3 3.53 15.51 6.52
N PRO A 4 3.12 14.53 5.70
CA PRO A 4 2.15 13.51 6.09
C PRO A 4 2.66 12.62 7.25
N VAL A 5 3.98 12.44 7.35
CA VAL A 5 4.63 11.68 8.44
C VAL A 5 5.75 12.52 9.04
N PRO A 6 5.45 13.42 9.99
CA PRO A 6 6.42 14.41 10.50
C PRO A 6 7.72 13.81 11.08
N ALA A 7 7.64 12.60 11.67
CA ALA A 7 8.81 11.92 12.23
C ALA A 7 9.88 11.57 11.17
N MET A 8 9.49 11.46 9.90
CA MET A 8 10.37 11.07 8.79
C MET A 8 10.78 12.27 7.91
N ALA A 9 10.29 13.49 8.19
CA ALA A 9 10.41 14.65 7.30
C ALA A 9 11.86 15.02 6.96
N ASP A 10 12.77 15.02 7.94
CA ASP A 10 14.17 15.36 7.72
C ASP A 10 14.87 14.35 6.81
N ARG A 11 14.64 13.05 7.03
CA ARG A 11 15.19 11.98 6.17
C ARG A 11 14.57 12.00 4.78
N ALA A 12 13.27 12.23 4.69
CA ALA A 12 12.57 12.36 3.42
C ALA A 12 13.12 13.53 2.60
N SER A 13 13.39 14.67 3.25
CA SER A 13 14.02 15.84 2.61
C SER A 13 15.41 15.53 2.10
N ALA A 14 16.26 14.85 2.88
CA ALA A 14 17.60 14.44 2.44
C ALA A 14 17.53 13.47 1.24
N CYS A 15 16.66 12.46 1.29
CA CYS A 15 16.44 11.55 0.16
C CYS A 15 15.94 12.30 -1.08
N ALA A 16 14.98 13.21 -0.92
CA ALA A 16 14.43 14.00 -2.00
C ALA A 16 15.49 14.91 -2.64
N GLU A 17 16.33 15.57 -1.84
CA GLU A 17 17.44 16.39 -2.34
C GLU A 17 18.40 15.57 -3.20
N ARG A 18 18.74 14.34 -2.77
CA ARG A 18 19.60 13.46 -3.55
C ARG A 18 18.97 13.04 -4.87
N VAL A 19 17.70 12.63 -4.85
CA VAL A 19 16.96 12.23 -6.07
C VAL A 19 16.83 13.40 -7.03
N LEU A 20 16.46 14.59 -6.52
CA LEU A 20 16.27 15.80 -7.34
C LEU A 20 17.55 16.34 -7.95
N ALA A 21 18.71 16.01 -7.39
CA ALA A 21 20.02 16.40 -7.92
C ALA A 21 20.52 15.45 -9.01
N ALA A 22 19.86 14.31 -9.24
CA ALA A 22 20.32 13.29 -10.18
C ALA A 22 20.06 13.67 -11.64
N ASP A 23 21.01 13.37 -12.52
CA ASP A 23 20.86 13.51 -13.97
C ASP A 23 19.89 12.45 -14.53
N SER A 24 19.88 11.25 -13.94
CA SER A 24 18.90 10.20 -14.25
C SER A 24 18.81 9.15 -13.13
N VAL A 25 17.69 8.43 -13.09
CA VAL A 25 17.36 7.46 -12.03
C VAL A 25 17.02 6.09 -12.62
N VAL A 26 17.51 5.02 -12.00
CA VAL A 26 16.89 3.69 -12.15
C VAL A 26 15.96 3.46 -10.97
N LEU A 27 14.66 3.35 -11.26
CA LEU A 27 13.61 3.07 -10.29
C LEU A 27 13.37 1.56 -10.25
N ALA A 28 13.74 0.94 -9.15
CA ALA A 28 13.49 -0.47 -8.91
C ALA A 28 12.35 -0.62 -7.89
N SER A 29 11.38 -1.48 -8.17
CA SER A 29 10.26 -1.74 -7.26
C SER A 29 9.82 -3.21 -7.23
N HIS A 30 9.12 -3.59 -6.16
CA HIS A 30 8.55 -4.93 -6.03
C HIS A 30 7.30 -5.13 -6.91
N ILE A 31 6.89 -6.38 -7.19
CA ILE A 31 5.83 -6.71 -8.16
C ILE A 31 4.42 -6.87 -7.57
N ASP A 32 4.26 -6.76 -6.25
CA ASP A 32 2.95 -6.84 -5.61
C ASP A 32 2.21 -5.49 -5.60
N ALA A 33 1.10 -5.39 -4.88
CA ALA A 33 0.31 -4.17 -4.87
C ALA A 33 1.06 -2.98 -4.23
N ASP A 34 1.83 -3.22 -3.17
CA ASP A 34 2.58 -2.17 -2.49
C ASP A 34 3.75 -1.70 -3.35
N GLY A 35 4.49 -2.63 -3.97
CA GLY A 35 5.56 -2.31 -4.91
C GLY A 35 5.06 -1.60 -6.18
N LEU A 36 4.03 -2.13 -6.85
CA LEU A 36 3.50 -1.51 -8.06
C LEU A 36 2.99 -0.08 -7.82
N THR A 37 2.35 0.16 -6.67
CA THR A 37 1.90 1.51 -6.30
C THR A 37 3.07 2.40 -5.89
N SER A 38 4.06 1.88 -5.16
CA SER A 38 5.32 2.58 -4.85
C SER A 38 6.03 3.05 -6.12
N GLY A 39 6.25 2.14 -7.07
CA GLY A 39 6.84 2.45 -8.37
C GLY A 39 6.02 3.51 -9.13
N ALA A 40 4.70 3.42 -9.12
CA ALA A 40 3.84 4.43 -9.77
C ALA A 40 3.94 5.82 -9.11
N ILE A 41 4.00 5.88 -7.77
CA ILE A 41 4.17 7.13 -7.00
C ILE A 41 5.52 7.75 -7.33
N ALA A 42 6.60 6.97 -7.23
CA ALA A 42 7.96 7.42 -7.52
C ALA A 42 8.11 7.87 -8.98
N ALA A 43 7.63 7.08 -9.94
CA ALA A 43 7.64 7.42 -11.36
C ALA A 43 6.92 8.75 -11.61
N THR A 44 5.71 8.93 -11.04
CA THR A 44 4.93 10.16 -11.22
C THR A 44 5.65 11.36 -10.60
N ALA A 45 6.29 11.20 -9.44
CA ALA A 45 7.06 12.25 -8.81
C ALA A 45 8.31 12.64 -9.62
N LEU A 46 9.03 11.66 -10.18
CA LEU A 46 10.16 11.87 -11.09
C LEU A 46 9.73 12.58 -12.38
N GLU A 47 8.61 12.18 -12.99
CA GLU A 47 8.03 12.85 -14.17
C GLU A 47 7.70 14.32 -13.87
N ARG A 48 7.06 14.58 -12.73
CA ARG A 48 6.72 15.96 -12.28
C ARG A 48 7.95 16.80 -12.00
N ALA A 49 9.03 16.19 -11.52
CA ALA A 49 10.32 16.82 -11.32
C ALA A 49 11.13 16.98 -12.63
N GLY A 50 10.69 16.36 -13.74
CA GLY A 50 11.39 16.40 -15.02
C GLY A 50 12.66 15.57 -15.06
N ILE A 51 12.77 14.53 -14.22
CA ILE A 51 13.96 13.68 -14.10
C ILE A 51 13.78 12.46 -15.00
N PRO A 52 14.71 12.17 -15.94
CA PRO A 52 14.69 10.97 -16.74
C PRO A 52 14.89 9.72 -15.87
N PHE A 53 14.09 8.66 -16.12
CA PHE A 53 14.25 7.41 -15.40
C PHE A 53 13.93 6.18 -16.26
N GLU A 54 14.50 5.04 -15.87
CA GLU A 54 14.07 3.70 -16.28
C GLU A 54 13.42 2.99 -15.08
N THR A 55 12.37 2.22 -15.31
CA THR A 55 11.71 1.44 -14.27
C THR A 55 11.94 -0.05 -14.47
N THR A 56 12.34 -0.74 -13.41
CA THR A 56 12.38 -2.20 -13.34
C THR A 56 11.52 -2.71 -12.18
N PHE A 57 10.84 -3.82 -12.40
CA PHE A 57 10.05 -4.49 -11.37
C PHE A 57 10.63 -5.88 -11.12
N GLU A 58 10.97 -6.16 -9.87
CA GLU A 58 11.60 -7.41 -9.49
C GLU A 58 10.74 -8.15 -8.46
N LYS A 59 10.64 -9.47 -8.61
CA LYS A 59 9.95 -10.30 -7.62
C LYS A 59 10.75 -10.39 -6.31
N GLN A 60 12.07 -10.39 -6.44
CA GLN A 60 13.01 -10.36 -5.33
C GLN A 60 14.22 -9.57 -5.80
N LEU A 61 14.74 -8.71 -4.95
CA LEU A 61 15.95 -7.95 -5.23
C LEU A 61 17.18 -8.81 -4.87
N ASP A 62 17.48 -9.80 -5.71
CA ASP A 62 18.68 -10.63 -5.51
C ASP A 62 19.96 -9.91 -5.96
N ALA A 63 21.13 -10.45 -5.58
CA ALA A 63 22.43 -9.88 -5.96
C ALA A 63 22.57 -9.71 -7.48
N ALA A 64 22.03 -10.64 -8.27
CA ALA A 64 22.07 -10.54 -9.74
C ALA A 64 21.20 -9.39 -10.27
N ALA A 65 20.10 -9.05 -9.61
CA ALA A 65 19.28 -7.88 -9.92
C ALA A 65 20.02 -6.58 -9.57
N ILE A 66 20.69 -6.54 -8.42
CA ILE A 66 21.50 -5.39 -8.01
C ILE A 66 22.69 -5.19 -8.96
N ASP A 67 23.38 -6.26 -9.37
CA ASP A 67 24.44 -6.21 -10.40
C ASP A 67 23.92 -5.63 -11.72
N ARG A 68 22.69 -6.00 -12.14
CA ARG A 68 22.08 -5.44 -13.36
C ARG A 68 21.80 -3.95 -13.22
N ILE A 69 21.35 -3.51 -12.05
CA ILE A 69 21.11 -2.09 -11.73
C ILE A 69 22.44 -1.33 -11.73
N ALA A 70 23.50 -1.89 -11.12
CA ALA A 70 24.85 -1.32 -11.09
C ALA A 70 25.51 -1.22 -12.48
N ALA A 71 25.12 -2.11 -13.40
CA ALA A 71 25.60 -2.08 -14.78
C ALA A 71 24.87 -1.06 -15.66
N THR A 72 23.88 -0.33 -15.15
CA THR A 72 23.25 0.80 -15.85
C THR A 72 24.11 2.06 -15.77
N ASP A 73 23.84 3.05 -16.62
CA ASP A 73 24.52 4.35 -16.59
C ASP A 73 23.76 5.39 -15.73
N HIS A 74 22.85 4.94 -14.85
CA HIS A 74 22.04 5.82 -14.01
C HIS A 74 22.79 6.26 -12.75
N GLU A 75 22.70 7.55 -12.41
CA GLU A 75 23.43 8.13 -11.28
C GLU A 75 22.86 7.68 -9.93
N VAL A 76 21.54 7.55 -9.83
CA VAL A 76 20.82 7.14 -8.62
C VAL A 76 20.03 5.87 -8.89
N ALA A 77 20.14 4.93 -7.96
CA ALA A 77 19.21 3.80 -7.86
C ALA A 77 18.20 4.08 -6.75
N LEU A 78 16.95 4.29 -7.14
CA LEU A 78 15.82 4.47 -6.23
C LEU A 78 15.11 3.12 -6.04
N PHE A 79 15.29 2.52 -4.86
CA PHE A 79 14.63 1.29 -4.46
C PHE A 79 13.35 1.62 -3.70
N THR A 80 12.24 1.03 -4.10
CA THR A 80 10.92 1.25 -3.48
C THR A 80 10.26 -0.07 -3.12
N ASP A 81 9.71 -0.16 -1.91
CA ASP A 81 9.11 -1.38 -1.34
C ASP A 81 10.07 -2.58 -1.15
N PHE A 82 11.37 -2.32 -1.28
CA PHE A 82 12.44 -3.23 -0.93
C PHE A 82 13.76 -2.46 -0.79
N GLY A 83 14.86 -3.18 -0.54
CA GLY A 83 16.19 -2.63 -0.41
C GLY A 83 16.71 -2.66 1.03
N SER A 84 15.86 -2.45 2.04
CA SER A 84 16.26 -2.49 3.46
C SER A 84 16.93 -3.81 3.83
N GLY A 85 16.32 -4.93 3.46
CA GLY A 85 16.87 -6.27 3.76
C GLY A 85 18.07 -6.67 2.89
N GLN A 86 18.44 -5.86 1.90
CA GLN A 86 19.47 -6.14 0.90
C GLN A 86 20.64 -5.16 0.99
N LEU A 87 20.74 -4.37 2.08
CA LEU A 87 21.78 -3.36 2.22
C LEU A 87 23.19 -3.96 2.17
N ASP A 88 23.40 -5.21 2.60
CA ASP A 88 24.68 -5.91 2.48
C ASP A 88 25.18 -6.01 1.03
N GLU A 89 24.26 -6.13 0.07
CA GLU A 89 24.55 -6.19 -1.36
C GLU A 89 24.56 -4.78 -1.99
N ILE A 90 23.66 -3.89 -1.57
CA ILE A 90 23.53 -2.52 -2.15
C ILE A 90 24.71 -1.62 -1.76
N VAL A 91 25.15 -1.66 -0.50
CA VAL A 91 26.18 -0.75 0.04
C VAL A 91 27.53 -0.89 -0.67
N PRO A 92 28.02 -2.09 -1.02
CA PRO A 92 29.22 -2.24 -1.85
C PRO A 92 29.17 -1.47 -3.17
N HIS A 93 28.10 -1.61 -3.96
CA HIS A 93 27.94 -0.89 -5.24
C HIS A 93 27.84 0.62 -5.02
N HIS A 94 27.12 1.05 -3.98
CA HIS A 94 27.04 2.46 -3.60
C HIS A 94 28.41 3.06 -3.26
N ARG A 95 29.22 2.37 -2.44
CA ARG A 95 30.58 2.81 -2.07
C ARG A 95 31.56 2.78 -3.23
N ALA A 96 31.34 1.90 -4.21
CA ALA A 96 32.13 1.85 -5.44
C ALA A 96 31.81 3.00 -6.40
N GLY A 97 30.72 3.75 -6.17
CA GLY A 97 30.28 4.84 -7.02
C GLY A 97 29.62 4.37 -8.31
N GLU A 98 29.07 3.15 -8.33
CA GLU A 98 28.34 2.60 -9.48
C GLU A 98 26.93 3.20 -9.55
N PHE A 99 26.33 3.53 -8.41
CA PHE A 99 25.16 4.38 -8.27
C PHE A 99 25.10 4.96 -6.85
N ASP A 100 24.33 6.03 -6.65
CA ASP A 100 23.92 6.45 -5.32
C ASP A 100 22.60 5.82 -4.91
N ALA A 101 22.59 5.09 -3.80
CA ALA A 101 21.43 4.36 -3.32
C ALA A 101 20.47 5.30 -2.58
N VAL A 102 19.20 5.28 -2.96
CA VAL A 102 18.08 5.84 -2.19
C VAL A 102 17.05 4.73 -1.99
N VAL A 103 16.67 4.48 -0.73
CA VAL A 103 15.76 3.39 -0.37
C VAL A 103 14.54 3.96 0.33
N ALA A 104 13.34 3.73 -0.21
CA ALA A 104 12.05 4.00 0.41
C ALA A 104 11.31 2.67 0.63
N ASP A 105 11.38 2.14 1.85
CA ASP A 105 11.00 0.76 2.16
C ASP A 105 10.47 0.67 3.60
N HIS A 106 9.73 -0.38 3.94
CA HIS A 106 9.16 -0.65 5.26
C HIS A 106 9.65 -1.96 5.89
N HIS A 107 10.35 -2.81 5.12
CA HIS A 107 10.89 -4.07 5.59
C HIS A 107 12.01 -3.90 6.62
N GLN A 108 12.28 -4.97 7.38
CA GLN A 108 13.39 -5.02 8.32
C GLN A 108 14.73 -4.75 7.61
N PRO A 109 15.52 -3.77 8.06
CA PRO A 109 16.87 -3.55 7.56
C PRO A 109 17.77 -4.77 7.77
N ALA A 110 18.73 -4.95 6.88
CA ALA A 110 19.78 -5.94 7.02
C ALA A 110 20.53 -5.72 8.33
N THR A 111 20.83 -6.80 9.04
CA THR A 111 21.52 -6.75 10.34
C THR A 111 23.04 -6.88 10.21
N GLY A 112 23.56 -7.04 8.99
CA GLY A 112 24.94 -7.42 8.72
C GLY A 112 25.21 -8.90 9.02
N GLU A 113 26.42 -9.35 8.67
CA GLU A 113 26.91 -10.68 9.03
C GLU A 113 27.20 -10.79 10.55
N ASP A 114 27.24 -12.02 11.07
CA ASP A 114 27.47 -12.28 12.49
C ASP A 114 28.74 -11.60 13.03
N GLY A 115 28.54 -10.58 13.87
CA GLY A 115 29.63 -9.84 14.53
C GLY A 115 30.09 -8.59 13.79
N GLU A 116 29.45 -8.22 12.68
CA GLU A 116 29.67 -6.95 11.98
C GLU A 116 28.64 -5.89 12.39
N GLU A 117 28.98 -4.62 12.15
CA GLU A 117 28.00 -3.54 12.30
C GLU A 117 27.00 -3.61 11.13
N PRO A 118 25.70 -3.38 11.37
CA PRO A 118 24.72 -3.37 10.29
C PRO A 118 25.12 -2.40 9.18
N PRO A 119 24.91 -2.76 7.90
CA PRO A 119 25.15 -1.84 6.81
C PRO A 119 24.19 -0.65 6.89
N GLU A 120 24.72 0.55 6.68
CA GLU A 120 23.94 1.79 6.68
C GLU A 120 24.19 2.59 5.39
N ILE A 121 23.15 3.27 4.92
CA ILE A 121 23.22 4.29 3.87
C ILE A 121 22.55 5.57 4.33
N GLU A 122 23.03 6.70 3.81
CA GLU A 122 22.51 8.01 4.18
C GLU A 122 21.06 8.22 3.71
N HIS A 123 20.70 7.75 2.52
CA HIS A 123 19.38 7.97 1.95
C HIS A 123 18.45 6.77 2.17
N HIS A 124 18.27 6.39 3.44
CA HIS A 124 17.39 5.30 3.86
C HIS A 124 16.13 5.83 4.53
N LEU A 125 15.03 5.91 3.78
CA LEU A 125 13.72 6.30 4.25
C LEU A 125 12.91 5.06 4.62
N ASN A 126 13.05 4.61 5.86
CA ASN A 126 12.33 3.46 6.39
C ASN A 126 11.69 3.75 7.76
N PRO A 127 10.38 3.49 7.96
CA PRO A 127 9.65 3.81 9.18
C PRO A 127 10.24 3.16 10.44
N LEU A 128 10.83 1.96 10.33
CA LEU A 128 11.40 1.25 11.47
C LEU A 128 12.57 2.01 12.10
N LEU A 129 13.30 2.82 11.32
CA LEU A 129 14.38 3.68 11.81
C LEU A 129 13.86 4.85 12.68
N PHE A 130 12.55 5.09 12.67
CA PHE A 130 11.88 6.15 13.41
C PHE A 130 10.89 5.61 14.46
N GLY A 131 10.92 4.29 14.72
CA GLY A 131 10.04 3.63 15.69
C GLY A 131 8.58 3.52 15.22
N ILE A 132 8.34 3.61 13.92
CA ILE A 132 7.03 3.38 13.29
C ILE A 132 6.99 1.93 12.81
N ASP A 133 5.89 1.21 13.08
CA ASP A 133 5.75 -0.19 12.72
C ASP A 133 5.57 -0.36 11.20
N GLY A 134 6.61 -0.82 10.51
CA GLY A 134 6.57 -1.06 9.07
C GLY A 134 5.53 -2.11 8.64
N ALA A 135 5.09 -3.01 9.52
CA ALA A 135 4.12 -4.05 9.16
C ALA A 135 2.65 -3.57 9.24
N ALA A 136 2.39 -2.39 9.82
CA ALA A 136 1.01 -1.97 10.10
C ALA A 136 0.76 -0.47 10.11
N GLU A 137 1.79 0.37 10.20
CA GLU A 137 1.65 1.81 10.34
C GLU A 137 2.16 2.61 9.13
N LEU A 138 3.02 2.03 8.28
CA LEU A 138 3.42 2.63 7.00
C LEU A 138 3.97 1.57 6.05
N SER A 139 3.39 1.47 4.85
CA SER A 139 3.82 0.53 3.80
C SER A 139 4.98 1.10 2.96
N GLY A 140 5.53 0.31 2.04
CA GLY A 140 6.47 0.76 1.02
C GLY A 140 5.89 1.91 0.17
N ALA A 141 4.62 1.82 -0.21
CA ALA A 141 3.93 2.90 -0.94
C ALA A 141 3.74 4.14 -0.07
N GLY A 142 3.48 3.95 1.23
CA GLY A 142 3.45 5.03 2.21
C GLY A 142 4.79 5.75 2.33
N ALA A 143 5.89 5.01 2.50
CA ALA A 143 7.25 5.58 2.55
C ALA A 143 7.62 6.30 1.24
N THR A 144 7.24 5.73 0.10
CA THR A 144 7.47 6.33 -1.22
C THR A 144 6.63 7.58 -1.44
N TYR A 145 5.41 7.63 -0.90
CA TYR A 145 4.57 8.84 -0.89
C TYR A 145 5.19 9.95 -0.04
N VAL A 146 5.72 9.63 1.14
CA VAL A 146 6.46 10.59 1.97
C VAL A 146 7.66 11.18 1.20
N LEU A 147 8.40 10.35 0.46
CA LEU A 147 9.48 10.81 -0.43
C LEU A 147 8.93 11.74 -1.53
N ALA A 148 7.87 11.34 -2.23
CA ALA A 148 7.27 12.12 -3.30
C ALA A 148 6.78 13.50 -2.80
N ARG A 149 6.23 13.57 -1.59
CA ARG A 149 5.83 14.84 -0.95
C ARG A 149 7.04 15.73 -0.65
N ALA A 150 8.15 15.15 -0.19
CA ALA A 150 9.40 15.89 0.03
C ALA A 150 10.08 16.34 -1.29
N MET A 151 9.78 15.71 -2.42
CA MET A 151 10.28 16.11 -3.74
C MET A 151 9.58 17.34 -4.33
N GLU A 152 8.49 17.81 -3.74
CA GLU A 152 7.72 18.93 -4.28
C GLU A 152 8.54 20.22 -4.41
N ARG A 153 8.34 20.88 -5.55
CA ARG A 153 8.89 22.20 -5.87
C ARG A 153 7.77 23.10 -6.37
N ASP A 154 8.05 24.40 -6.50
CA ASP A 154 7.04 25.42 -6.82
C ASP A 154 6.11 25.01 -7.97
N GLY A 155 4.83 24.82 -7.67
CA GLY A 155 3.78 24.48 -8.64
C GLY A 155 3.49 22.98 -8.81
N VAL A 156 4.20 22.10 -8.11
CA VAL A 156 3.92 20.66 -8.05
C VAL A 156 3.13 20.34 -6.78
N ASP A 157 2.08 19.54 -6.91
CA ASP A 157 1.29 18.99 -5.80
C ASP A 157 1.15 17.48 -6.03
N ASN A 158 1.70 16.70 -5.11
CA ASN A 158 1.74 15.25 -5.10
C ASN A 158 0.70 14.64 -4.17
N ARG A 159 -0.18 15.44 -3.54
CA ARG A 159 -1.22 14.90 -2.64
C ARG A 159 -2.26 14.04 -3.33
N ASP A 160 -2.41 14.15 -4.65
CA ASP A 160 -3.24 13.25 -5.44
C ASP A 160 -2.71 11.80 -5.43
N LEU A 161 -1.41 11.60 -5.20
CA LEU A 161 -0.77 10.29 -5.11
C LEU A 161 -1.10 9.55 -3.80
N ALA A 162 -1.71 10.21 -2.82
CA ALA A 162 -2.14 9.58 -1.57
C ALA A 162 -3.10 8.41 -1.84
N ALA A 163 -3.92 8.50 -2.89
CA ALA A 163 -4.81 7.40 -3.30
C ALA A 163 -4.04 6.13 -3.68
N LEU A 164 -2.89 6.25 -4.34
CA LEU A 164 -2.03 5.09 -4.65
C LEU A 164 -1.36 4.55 -3.40
N ALA A 165 -0.92 5.43 -2.49
CA ALA A 165 -0.30 5.02 -1.23
C ALA A 165 -1.26 4.19 -0.37
N VAL A 166 -2.54 4.60 -0.30
CA VAL A 166 -3.59 3.84 0.39
C VAL A 166 -3.87 2.50 -0.29
N VAL A 167 -3.85 2.43 -1.63
CA VAL A 167 -3.98 1.15 -2.35
C VAL A 167 -2.81 0.20 -2.01
N GLY A 168 -1.59 0.71 -1.92
CA GLY A 168 -0.42 -0.07 -1.50
C GLY A 168 -0.56 -0.60 -0.08
N ALA A 169 -0.88 0.28 0.89
CA ALA A 169 -1.06 -0.10 2.28
C ALA A 169 -2.17 -1.15 2.51
N VAL A 170 -3.30 -1.03 1.80
CA VAL A 170 -4.37 -2.06 1.85
C VAL A 170 -3.92 -3.33 1.12
N GLY A 171 -3.16 -3.22 0.03
CA GLY A 171 -2.55 -4.34 -0.67
C GLY A 171 -1.57 -5.13 0.19
N ASP A 172 -0.86 -4.45 1.09
CA ASP A 172 0.04 -5.00 2.11
C ASP A 172 -0.70 -5.41 3.40
N MET A 173 -2.04 -5.44 3.39
CA MET A 173 -2.88 -5.88 4.50
C MET A 173 -2.74 -5.04 5.79
N GLN A 174 -2.31 -3.78 5.69
CA GLN A 174 -2.13 -2.91 6.86
C GLN A 174 -3.45 -2.40 7.47
N ASP A 175 -4.60 -2.67 6.83
CA ASP A 175 -5.94 -2.32 7.31
C ASP A 175 -6.64 -3.44 8.10
N THR A 176 -5.91 -4.51 8.46
CA THR A 176 -6.46 -5.73 9.09
C THR A 176 -7.24 -5.49 10.40
N ASP A 177 -6.94 -4.42 11.14
CA ASP A 177 -7.60 -4.07 12.41
C ASP A 177 -8.75 -3.06 12.24
N GLY A 178 -9.47 -3.12 11.11
CA GLY A 178 -10.66 -2.29 10.85
C GLY A 178 -10.34 -0.92 10.25
N GLY A 179 -9.16 -0.75 9.67
CA GLY A 179 -8.72 0.46 9.00
C GLY A 179 -7.22 0.70 9.10
N LEU A 180 -6.73 1.64 8.29
CA LEU A 180 -5.35 2.11 8.35
C LEU A 180 -5.13 2.95 9.62
N ARG A 181 -3.97 2.79 10.26
CA ARG A 181 -3.62 3.41 11.54
C ARG A 181 -2.18 3.92 11.56
N GLY A 182 -1.83 4.72 12.58
CA GLY A 182 -0.46 5.19 12.76
C GLY A 182 -0.06 6.18 11.67
N ALA A 183 1.13 6.02 11.08
CA ALA A 183 1.60 6.96 10.07
C ALA A 183 0.74 6.98 8.80
N ASN A 184 0.04 5.88 8.47
CA ASN A 184 -0.92 5.83 7.38
C ASN A 184 -2.08 6.84 7.56
N GLU A 185 -2.46 7.19 8.79
CA GLU A 185 -3.54 8.18 9.05
C GLU A 185 -3.18 9.56 8.47
N GLY A 186 -1.91 9.95 8.52
CA GLY A 186 -1.44 11.19 7.91
C GLY A 186 -1.54 11.20 6.39
N VAL A 187 -1.26 10.05 5.75
CA VAL A 187 -1.40 9.87 4.30
C VAL A 187 -2.87 9.90 3.88
N VAL A 188 -3.74 9.20 4.63
CA VAL A 188 -5.19 9.22 4.40
C VAL A 188 -5.75 10.64 4.52
N ALA A 189 -5.36 11.37 5.57
CA ALA A 189 -5.81 12.74 5.79
C ALA A 189 -5.43 13.67 4.63
N GLU A 190 -4.20 13.59 4.10
CA GLU A 190 -3.81 14.37 2.92
C GLU A 190 -4.63 14.00 1.68
N GLY A 191 -4.93 12.71 1.50
CA GLY A 191 -5.78 12.24 0.40
C GLY A 191 -7.22 12.73 0.48
N VAL A 192 -7.78 12.81 1.68
CA VAL A 192 -9.10 13.41 1.94
C VAL A 192 -9.07 14.91 1.64
N ASP A 193 -8.05 15.62 2.13
CA ASP A 193 -7.87 17.06 1.88
C ASP A 193 -7.67 17.39 0.39
N ALA A 194 -7.03 16.49 -0.36
CA ALA A 194 -6.88 16.59 -1.81
C ALA A 194 -8.12 16.14 -2.59
N GLY A 195 -9.12 15.55 -1.93
CA GLY A 195 -10.36 15.06 -2.55
C GLY A 195 -10.18 13.82 -3.40
N VAL A 196 -9.12 13.03 -3.16
CA VAL A 196 -8.84 11.77 -3.87
C VAL A 196 -9.19 10.52 -3.06
N ILE A 197 -9.43 10.67 -1.75
CA ILE A 197 -9.85 9.62 -0.82
C ILE A 197 -11.12 10.05 -0.07
N GLU A 198 -12.00 9.09 0.20
CA GLU A 198 -13.13 9.24 1.11
C GLU A 198 -13.08 8.12 2.15
N GLU A 199 -13.10 8.48 3.43
CA GLU A 199 -13.20 7.51 4.53
C GLU A 199 -14.67 7.13 4.78
N VAL A 200 -14.97 5.84 4.66
CA VAL A 200 -16.33 5.31 4.89
C VAL A 200 -16.28 4.04 5.72
N THR A 201 -17.22 3.91 6.66
CA THR A 201 -17.48 2.62 7.32
C THR A 201 -18.32 1.74 6.40
N ASP A 202 -17.79 0.58 6.02
CA ASP A 202 -18.44 -0.36 5.11
C ASP A 202 -18.04 -1.80 5.48
N ILE A 203 -18.57 -2.79 4.76
CA ILE A 203 -18.13 -4.18 4.92
C ILE A 203 -16.68 -4.36 4.43
N SER A 204 -15.87 -5.09 5.19
CA SER A 204 -14.50 -5.45 4.81
C SER A 204 -14.47 -6.76 4.00
N LEU A 205 -15.10 -6.76 2.81
CA LEU A 205 -15.12 -7.93 1.91
C LEU A 205 -14.49 -7.60 0.55
N TYR A 206 -13.64 -8.50 0.06
CA TYR A 206 -13.04 -8.36 -1.26
C TYR A 206 -14.06 -8.58 -2.40
N GLY A 207 -14.11 -7.63 -3.33
CA GLY A 207 -14.95 -7.67 -4.52
C GLY A 207 -16.19 -6.79 -4.48
N ARG A 208 -16.30 -5.84 -3.53
CA ARG A 208 -17.42 -4.87 -3.44
C ARG A 208 -17.78 -4.20 -4.77
N GLN A 209 -16.77 -3.90 -5.59
CA GLN A 209 -16.90 -3.17 -6.85
C GLN A 209 -17.24 -4.08 -8.05
N THR A 210 -16.85 -5.36 -8.00
CA THR A 210 -16.76 -6.22 -9.19
C THR A 210 -17.53 -7.52 -9.08
N ARG A 211 -17.76 -8.04 -7.87
CA ARG A 211 -18.44 -9.32 -7.66
C ARG A 211 -19.95 -9.12 -7.50
N PRO A 212 -20.77 -9.92 -8.19
CA PRO A 212 -22.19 -10.04 -7.86
C PRO A 212 -22.35 -10.50 -6.40
N LEU A 213 -23.41 -10.03 -5.73
CA LEU A 213 -23.64 -10.24 -4.29
C LEU A 213 -23.49 -11.70 -3.82
N PRO A 214 -24.00 -12.74 -4.52
CA PRO A 214 -23.79 -14.11 -4.06
C PRO A 214 -22.32 -14.53 -4.03
N LYS A 215 -21.54 -14.14 -5.04
CA LYS A 215 -20.10 -14.44 -5.09
C LYS A 215 -19.32 -13.62 -4.06
N LEU A 216 -19.72 -12.37 -3.82
CA LEU A 216 -19.14 -11.57 -2.74
C LEU A 216 -19.26 -12.28 -1.38
N LEU A 217 -20.44 -12.81 -1.07
CA LEU A 217 -20.71 -13.50 0.19
C LEU A 217 -20.10 -14.92 0.25
N GLU A 218 -20.12 -15.67 -0.84
CA GLU A 218 -19.48 -16.98 -0.92
C GLU A 218 -17.98 -16.89 -0.60
N TYR A 219 -17.31 -15.87 -1.14
CA TYR A 219 -15.88 -15.64 -0.92
C TYR A 219 -15.58 -14.83 0.35
N ALA A 220 -16.54 -14.65 1.26
CA ALA A 220 -16.31 -14.02 2.57
C ALA A 220 -15.53 -14.97 3.52
N SER A 221 -14.32 -15.36 3.14
CA SER A 221 -13.45 -16.30 3.87
C SER A 221 -12.98 -15.75 5.21
N GLU A 222 -12.87 -14.43 5.33
CA GLU A 222 -12.46 -13.75 6.57
C GLU A 222 -13.51 -13.93 7.69
N LEU A 223 -14.79 -13.77 7.35
CA LEU A 223 -15.89 -13.84 8.32
C LEU A 223 -16.37 -15.28 8.60
N ARG A 224 -16.03 -16.25 7.74
CA ARG A 224 -16.41 -17.69 7.81
C ARG A 224 -17.85 -17.93 8.28
N ILE A 225 -18.81 -17.26 7.63
CA ILE A 225 -20.21 -17.24 8.04
C ILE A 225 -20.88 -18.59 7.70
N PRO A 226 -21.36 -19.36 8.70
CA PRO A 226 -21.91 -20.69 8.44
C PRO A 226 -23.12 -20.68 7.50
N GLY A 227 -23.05 -21.49 6.44
CA GLY A 227 -24.09 -21.60 5.41
C GLY A 227 -24.13 -20.43 4.42
N ILE A 228 -23.07 -19.61 4.38
CA ILE A 228 -22.87 -18.52 3.42
C ILE A 228 -21.46 -18.61 2.83
N SER A 229 -20.41 -18.48 3.66
CA SER A 229 -19.02 -18.56 3.20
C SER A 229 -18.71 -19.96 2.67
N GLY A 230 -18.21 -20.04 1.44
CA GLY A 230 -17.99 -21.29 0.71
C GLY A 230 -19.27 -22.00 0.24
N ASP A 231 -20.43 -21.37 0.36
CA ASP A 231 -21.73 -21.92 -0.05
C ASP A 231 -22.48 -20.92 -0.96
N GLU A 232 -22.31 -21.07 -2.27
CA GLU A 232 -23.00 -20.24 -3.27
C GLU A 232 -24.52 -20.32 -3.13
N GLN A 233 -25.08 -21.52 -2.95
CA GLN A 233 -26.51 -21.72 -2.83
C GLN A 233 -27.04 -21.15 -1.51
N GLY A 234 -26.25 -21.26 -0.45
CA GLY A 234 -26.50 -20.62 0.83
C GLY A 234 -26.54 -19.11 0.74
N SER A 235 -25.58 -18.51 0.02
CA SER A 235 -25.53 -17.08 -0.27
C SER A 235 -26.74 -16.60 -1.07
N ILE A 236 -27.12 -17.34 -2.13
CA ILE A 236 -28.32 -17.06 -2.94
C ILE A 236 -29.59 -17.12 -2.08
N ARG A 237 -29.74 -18.16 -1.27
CA ARG A 237 -30.90 -18.34 -0.39
C ARG A 237 -31.00 -17.20 0.62
N PHE A 238 -29.89 -16.89 1.30
CA PHE A 238 -29.82 -15.78 2.26
C PHE A 238 -30.24 -14.45 1.63
N LEU A 239 -29.66 -14.10 0.47
CA LEU A 239 -29.97 -12.84 -0.22
C LEU A 239 -31.42 -12.79 -0.73
N SER A 240 -31.97 -13.92 -1.19
CA SER A 240 -33.34 -13.98 -1.73
C SER A 240 -34.42 -13.87 -0.66
N GLU A 241 -34.07 -14.06 0.62
CA GLU A 241 -34.98 -13.91 1.76
C GLU A 241 -35.03 -12.47 2.29
N LEU A 242 -34.16 -11.58 1.80
CA LEU A 242 -34.12 -10.18 2.22
C LEU A 242 -35.21 -9.37 1.50
N ASP A 243 -35.82 -8.44 2.23
CA ASP A 243 -36.79 -7.48 1.69
C ASP A 243 -36.07 -6.30 1.01
N VAL A 244 -35.22 -6.62 0.02
CA VAL A 244 -34.42 -5.68 -0.77
C VAL A 244 -34.35 -6.16 -2.21
N ASP A 245 -34.51 -5.25 -3.18
CA ASP A 245 -34.37 -5.60 -4.59
C ASP A 245 -32.89 -5.71 -4.99
N LEU A 246 -32.34 -6.92 -4.88
CA LEU A 246 -30.92 -7.20 -5.11
C LEU A 246 -30.61 -7.64 -6.55
N LYS A 247 -31.59 -7.54 -7.46
CA LYS A 247 -31.42 -7.90 -8.86
C LYS A 247 -31.79 -6.74 -9.78
N VAL A 248 -31.14 -6.70 -10.94
CA VAL A 248 -31.50 -5.82 -12.05
C VAL A 248 -31.48 -6.65 -13.31
N ASP A 249 -32.57 -6.60 -14.09
CA ASP A 249 -32.75 -7.39 -15.33
C ASP A 249 -32.53 -8.91 -15.16
N GLY A 250 -32.75 -9.43 -13.95
CA GLY A 250 -32.58 -10.85 -13.62
C GLY A 250 -31.19 -11.23 -13.08
N ASP A 251 -30.21 -10.34 -13.21
CA ASP A 251 -28.85 -10.52 -12.71
C ASP A 251 -28.69 -9.93 -11.31
N TRP A 252 -27.76 -10.50 -10.54
CA TRP A 252 -27.45 -10.00 -9.21
C TRP A 252 -26.67 -8.68 -9.29
N ARG A 253 -27.12 -7.69 -8.51
CA ARG A 253 -26.38 -6.44 -8.28
C ARG A 253 -25.05 -6.74 -7.56
N ARG A 254 -24.12 -5.80 -7.62
CA ARG A 254 -22.88 -5.77 -6.83
C ARG A 254 -23.07 -4.92 -5.58
N TRP A 255 -22.16 -4.98 -4.62
CA TRP A 255 -22.25 -4.17 -3.41
C TRP A 255 -22.24 -2.66 -3.71
N VAL A 256 -21.38 -2.22 -4.65
CA VAL A 256 -21.32 -0.82 -5.07
C VAL A 256 -22.64 -0.32 -5.65
N ASP A 257 -23.42 -1.19 -6.30
CA ASP A 257 -24.69 -0.80 -6.91
C ASP A 257 -25.77 -0.51 -5.87
N LEU A 258 -25.61 -0.98 -4.62
CA LEU A 258 -26.55 -0.76 -3.52
C LEU A 258 -26.44 0.66 -2.95
N SER A 259 -27.59 1.25 -2.62
CA SER A 259 -27.69 2.45 -1.81
C SER A 259 -27.27 2.18 -0.36
N PHE A 260 -27.00 3.24 0.41
CA PHE A 260 -26.62 3.12 1.82
C PHE A 260 -27.65 2.33 2.65
N GLU A 261 -28.95 2.60 2.46
CA GLU A 261 -30.03 1.90 3.19
C GLU A 261 -30.10 0.40 2.83
N GLU A 262 -29.88 0.07 1.56
CA GLU A 262 -29.84 -1.32 1.09
C GLU A 262 -28.61 -2.05 1.67
N ARG A 263 -27.42 -1.43 1.62
CA ARG A 263 -26.20 -1.95 2.24
C ARG A 263 -26.39 -2.19 3.73
N GLN A 264 -26.96 -1.23 4.44
CA GLN A 264 -27.24 -1.35 5.88
C GLN A 264 -28.19 -2.51 6.19
N THR A 265 -29.21 -2.72 5.35
CA THR A 265 -30.15 -3.84 5.49
C THR A 265 -29.46 -5.18 5.32
N VAL A 266 -28.66 -5.33 4.25
CA VAL A 266 -27.92 -6.56 3.96
C VAL A 266 -26.89 -6.85 5.07
N ALA A 267 -26.09 -5.87 5.46
CA ALA A 267 -25.09 -6.01 6.53
C ALA A 267 -25.74 -6.39 7.88
N SER A 268 -26.86 -5.74 8.23
CA SER A 268 -27.60 -6.04 9.46
C SER A 268 -28.17 -7.47 9.46
N ALA A 269 -28.69 -7.93 8.32
CA ALA A 269 -29.14 -9.31 8.17
C ALA A 269 -27.99 -10.30 8.28
N LEU A 270 -26.84 -9.99 7.68
CA LEU A 270 -25.64 -10.83 7.71
C LEU A 270 -25.11 -10.99 9.13
N MET A 271 -25.01 -9.90 9.89
CA MET A 271 -24.62 -9.92 11.30
C MET A 271 -25.59 -10.76 12.15
N ARG A 272 -26.91 -10.60 11.97
CA ARG A 272 -27.90 -11.42 12.68
C ARG A 272 -27.76 -12.90 12.36
N HIS A 273 -27.55 -13.24 11.09
CA HIS A 273 -27.32 -14.62 10.66
C HIS A 273 -26.07 -15.20 11.31
N ALA A 274 -24.95 -14.48 11.26
CA ALA A 274 -23.68 -14.89 11.87
C ALA A 274 -23.82 -15.13 13.39
N ILE A 275 -24.41 -14.18 14.12
CA ILE A 275 -24.63 -14.30 15.57
C ILE A 275 -25.53 -15.50 15.90
N SER A 276 -26.61 -15.72 15.13
CA SER A 276 -27.52 -16.85 15.34
C SER A 276 -26.85 -18.22 15.16
N ARG A 277 -25.71 -18.25 14.46
CA ARG A 277 -24.91 -19.44 14.16
C ARG A 277 -23.63 -19.52 15.00
N GLY A 278 -23.48 -18.68 16.02
CA GLY A 278 -22.39 -18.75 16.99
C GLY A 278 -21.10 -18.05 16.58
N VAL A 279 -21.12 -17.19 15.55
CA VAL A 279 -19.98 -16.33 15.23
C VAL A 279 -19.86 -15.23 16.30
N PRO A 280 -18.72 -15.10 17.01
CA PRO A 280 -18.53 -14.08 18.05
C PRO A 280 -18.64 -12.66 17.48
N ARG A 281 -19.17 -11.72 18.27
CA ARG A 281 -19.27 -10.31 17.88
C ARG A 281 -17.91 -9.65 17.59
N SER A 282 -16.84 -10.14 18.23
CA SER A 282 -15.47 -9.68 17.96
C SER A 282 -14.94 -10.08 16.59
N ALA A 283 -15.58 -11.04 15.90
CA ALA A 283 -15.26 -11.43 14.52
C ALA A 283 -16.13 -10.71 13.47
N SER A 284 -17.05 -9.82 13.88
CA SER A 284 -17.94 -9.07 12.98
C SER A 284 -17.67 -7.56 12.98
N THR A 285 -16.53 -7.14 13.53
CA THR A 285 -16.09 -5.73 13.65
C THR A 285 -14.69 -5.51 13.09
N ALA A 286 -14.08 -6.55 12.51
CA ALA A 286 -12.92 -6.46 11.63
C ALA A 286 -13.41 -6.49 10.18
#